data_AF-A0A953EMR3-F1
#
_entry.id   AF-A0A953EMR3-F1
#
_cell.length_a   1.000
_cell.length_b   1.000
_cell.length_c   1.000
_cell.angle_alpha   90.00
_cell.angle_beta   90.00
_cell.angle_gamma   90.00
#
_symmetry.space_group_name_H-M   'P 1'
#
loop_
_entity.id
_entity.type
_entity.pdbx_description
1 polymer ?
#
loop_
_entity_poly.entity_id
_entity_poly.type
_entity_poly.pdbx_seq_one_letter_code
_entity_poly.pdbx_strand_id
1 'polypeptide(L)'
;MGARRDAFDTIGGFPEGFTRCEDIAFGWLLADAGIDLGYAEDAVVHYRHRPGLWTMIRQHHFYGIGMTEVIERQGLPGGKAPSGMLAANGQRVTQRSIIHILRRGAIASGRLRGLARERSTRLGREEPSR
;
A
#
# COMPACT_ATOMS: atom_id res chain seq x y z
N MET A 1 4.35 -12.63 -2.50
CA MET A 1 5.65 -12.60 -1.82
C MET A 1 5.88 -13.96 -1.18
N GLY A 2 7.12 -14.45 -1.17
CA GLY A 2 7.55 -15.53 -0.30
C GLY A 2 8.54 -14.99 0.73
N ALA A 3 8.56 -15.57 1.92
CA ALA A 3 9.50 -15.21 2.99
C ALA A 3 9.97 -16.47 3.71
N ARG A 4 11.20 -16.44 4.23
CA ARG A 4 11.68 -17.49 5.15
C ARG A 4 10.98 -17.31 6.50
N ARG A 5 10.77 -18.41 7.22
CA ARG A 5 10.07 -18.41 8.52
C ARG A 5 10.77 -17.54 9.55
N ASP A 6 12.09 -17.65 9.66
CA ASP A 6 12.91 -16.85 10.56
C ASP A 6 12.75 -15.33 10.32
N ALA A 7 12.75 -14.89 9.06
CA ALA A 7 12.51 -13.50 8.69
C ALA A 7 11.08 -13.05 9.03
N PHE A 8 10.08 -13.91 8.80
CA PHE A 8 8.69 -13.63 9.15
C PHE A 8 8.52 -13.46 10.67
N ASP A 9 9.07 -14.39 11.45
CA ASP A 9 8.98 -14.39 12.91
C ASP A 9 9.76 -13.21 13.51
N THR A 10 10.88 -12.80 12.90
CA THR A 10 11.69 -11.64 13.32
C THR A 10 10.88 -10.33 13.29
N ILE A 11 10.00 -10.16 12.30
CA ILE A 11 9.14 -8.96 12.16
C ILE A 11 7.83 -9.10 12.95
N GLY A 12 7.53 -10.28 13.49
CA GLY A 12 6.25 -10.56 14.12
C GLY A 12 5.11 -10.80 13.11
N GLY A 13 5.46 -11.13 11.87
CA GLY A 13 4.52 -11.44 10.80
C GLY A 13 3.95 -10.22 10.06
N PHE A 14 2.79 -10.41 9.40
CA PHE A 14 2.13 -9.32 8.68
C PHE A 14 1.56 -8.30 9.67
N PRO A 15 1.84 -7.00 9.48
CA PRO A 15 1.27 -5.99 10.35
C PRO A 15 -0.24 -5.88 10.11
N GLU A 16 -1.00 -5.89 11.20
CA GLU A 16 -2.45 -5.87 11.17
C GLU A 16 -3.03 -4.44 11.15
N GLY A 17 -4.35 -4.33 10.95
CA GLY A 17 -5.06 -3.05 11.02
C GLY A 17 -4.98 -2.19 9.75
N PHE A 18 -4.39 -2.71 8.67
CA PHE A 18 -4.45 -2.11 7.34
C PHE A 18 -5.70 -2.57 6.59
N THR A 19 -6.26 -1.67 5.80
CA THR A 19 -7.34 -1.99 4.86
C THR A 19 -6.81 -2.85 3.70
N ARG A 20 -5.61 -2.53 3.20
CA ARG A 20 -4.86 -3.20 2.13
C ARG A 20 -3.37 -2.85 2.24
N CYS A 21 -2.55 -3.53 1.44
CA CYS A 21 -1.12 -3.27 1.29
C CYS A 21 -0.29 -3.74 2.50
N GLU A 22 -0.83 -4.71 3.24
CA GLU A 22 -0.15 -5.43 4.33
C GLU A 22 1.14 -6.11 3.86
N ASP A 23 1.18 -6.55 2.61
CA ASP A 23 2.34 -7.16 1.97
C ASP A 23 3.46 -6.14 1.70
N ILE A 24 3.09 -4.93 1.27
CA ILE A 24 4.03 -3.81 1.10
C ILE A 24 4.58 -3.37 2.47
N ALA A 25 3.69 -3.20 3.45
CA ALA A 25 4.06 -2.85 4.82
C ALA A 25 5.04 -3.87 5.42
N PHE A 26 4.72 -5.16 5.29
CA PHE A 26 5.62 -6.23 5.73
C PHE A 26 6.97 -6.21 5.00
N GLY A 27 6.97 -6.01 3.68
CA GLY A 27 8.21 -5.87 2.91
C GLY A 27 9.08 -4.70 3.37
N TRP A 28 8.47 -3.57 3.71
CA TRP A 28 9.21 -2.40 4.22
C TRP A 28 9.80 -2.67 5.61
N LEU A 29 9.05 -3.33 6.50
CA LEU A 29 9.57 -3.74 7.81
C LEU A 29 10.76 -4.70 7.68
N LEU A 30 10.73 -5.64 6.73
CA LEU A 30 11.88 -6.50 6.43
C LEU A 30 13.09 -5.68 5.99
N ALA A 31 12.89 -4.73 5.07
CA ALA A 31 13.97 -3.88 4.57
C ALA A 31 14.56 -2.98 5.67
N ASP A 32 13.70 -2.38 6.51
CA ASP A 32 14.13 -1.53 7.63
C ASP A 32 14.86 -2.35 8.72
N ALA A 33 14.57 -3.65 8.85
CA ALA A 33 15.31 -4.59 9.70
C ALA A 33 16.63 -5.08 9.08
N GLY A 34 17.01 -4.59 7.89
CA GLY A 34 18.23 -5.00 7.19
C GLY A 34 18.14 -6.40 6.56
N ILE A 35 16.93 -6.93 6.36
CA ILE A 35 16.72 -8.21 5.69
C ILE A 35 16.64 -7.97 4.17
N ASP A 36 17.48 -8.66 3.42
CA ASP A 36 17.56 -8.51 1.97
C ASP A 36 16.27 -8.96 1.27
N LEU A 37 15.73 -8.08 0.42
CA LEU A 37 14.62 -8.38 -0.47
C LEU A 37 15.13 -8.73 -1.86
N GLY A 38 15.01 -10.00 -2.24
CA GLY A 38 15.36 -10.49 -3.57
C GLY A 38 14.20 -10.46 -4.57
N TYR A 39 14.52 -10.29 -5.85
CA TYR A 39 13.61 -10.55 -6.96
C TYR A 39 13.93 -11.92 -7.56
N ALA A 40 12.95 -12.84 -7.54
CA ALA A 40 13.10 -14.17 -8.14
C ALA A 40 12.50 -14.15 -9.56
N GLU A 41 13.35 -13.97 -10.57
CA GLU A 41 12.93 -13.87 -11.98
C GLU A 41 12.25 -15.17 -12.47
N ASP A 42 12.74 -16.33 -12.02
CA ASP A 42 12.21 -17.64 -12.40
C ASP A 42 10.94 -18.06 -11.63
N ALA A 43 10.44 -17.22 -10.72
CA ALA A 43 9.27 -17.56 -9.93
C ALA A 43 7.99 -17.54 -10.79
N VAL A 44 7.36 -18.70 -10.93
CA VAL A 44 6.09 -18.86 -11.67
C VAL A 44 4.90 -18.72 -10.72
N VAL A 45 4.00 -17.77 -11.01
CA VAL A 45 2.76 -17.56 -10.25
C VAL A 45 1.56 -17.59 -11.18
N HIS A 46 0.66 -18.57 -10.98
CA HIS A 46 -0.62 -18.60 -11.67
C HIS A 46 -1.60 -17.62 -11.02
N TYR A 47 -1.87 -16.50 -11.69
CA TYR A 47 -2.78 -15.47 -11.19
C TYR A 47 -4.09 -15.43 -11.99
N ARG A 48 -5.22 -15.48 -11.29
CA ARG A 48 -6.54 -15.29 -11.90
C ARG A 48 -6.95 -13.83 -11.87
N HIS A 49 -7.02 -13.21 -13.05
CA HIS A 49 -7.56 -11.85 -13.18
C HIS A 49 -9.05 -11.81 -12.87
N ARG A 50 -9.46 -10.82 -12.08
CA ARG A 50 -10.87 -10.56 -11.82
C ARG A 50 -11.43 -9.67 -12.94
N PRO A 51 -12.49 -10.09 -13.66
CA PRO A 51 -13.07 -9.27 -14.71
C PRO A 51 -13.91 -8.11 -14.15
N GLY A 52 -14.09 -7.09 -14.98
CA GLY A 52 -15.05 -6.01 -14.75
C GLY A 52 -14.42 -4.68 -14.34
N LEU A 53 -14.92 -3.61 -14.96
CA LEU A 53 -14.48 -2.24 -14.69
C LEU A 53 -14.73 -1.84 -13.23
N TRP A 54 -15.90 -2.21 -12.68
CA TRP A 54 -16.22 -1.92 -11.29
C TRP A 54 -15.29 -2.63 -10.31
N THR A 55 -14.98 -3.91 -10.56
CA THR A 55 -14.02 -4.67 -9.74
C THR A 55 -12.65 -3.99 -9.74
N MET A 56 -12.18 -3.52 -10.91
CA MET A 56 -10.94 -2.77 -11.03
C MET A 56 -11.00 -1.46 -10.22
N ILE A 57 -12.04 -0.65 -10.41
CA ILE A 57 -12.20 0.64 -9.71
C ILE A 57 -12.21 0.42 -8.20
N ARG A 58 -13.04 -0.51 -7.70
CA ARG A 58 -13.12 -0.85 -6.28
C ARG A 58 -11.76 -1.29 -5.73
N GLN A 59 -11.08 -2.20 -6.43
CA GLN A 59 -9.77 -2.71 -6.01
C GLN A 59 -8.75 -1.57 -5.86
N HIS A 60 -8.66 -0.69 -6.86
CA HIS A 60 -7.70 0.42 -6.85
C HIS A 60 -8.05 1.52 -5.85
N HIS A 61 -9.34 1.74 -5.57
CA HIS A 61 -9.76 2.60 -4.47
C HIS A 61 -9.26 2.07 -3.12
N PHE A 62 -9.41 0.77 -2.85
CA PHE A 62 -8.90 0.19 -1.60
C PHE A 62 -7.36 0.15 -1.54
N TYR A 63 -6.66 0.02 -2.67
CA TYR A 63 -5.21 0.21 -2.72
C TYR A 63 -4.78 1.64 -2.37
N GLY A 64 -5.56 2.64 -2.82
CA GLY A 64 -5.34 4.03 -2.43
C GLY A 64 -5.45 4.23 -0.91
N ILE A 65 -6.48 3.66 -0.27
CA ILE A 65 -6.65 3.70 1.19
C ILE A 65 -5.46 3.02 1.89
N GLY A 66 -5.17 1.76 1.51
CA GLY A 66 -4.11 0.97 2.12
C GLY A 66 -2.74 1.64 2.06
N MET A 67 -2.34 2.14 0.88
CA MET A 67 -1.05 2.84 0.78
C MET A 67 -0.99 4.13 1.61
N THR A 68 -2.10 4.85 1.77
CA THR A 68 -2.11 6.01 2.68
C THR A 68 -1.93 5.58 4.12
N GLU A 69 -2.61 4.51 4.56
CA GLU A 69 -2.42 3.98 5.91
C GLU A 69 -0.97 3.54 6.15
N VAL A 70 -0.34 2.84 5.19
CA VAL A 70 1.07 2.42 5.30
C VAL A 70 1.99 3.65 5.42
N ILE A 71 1.85 4.63 4.54
CA ILE A 71 2.69 5.84 4.56
C ILE A 71 2.48 6.65 5.84
N GLU A 72 1.24 6.86 6.29
CA GLU A 72 0.95 7.67 7.48
C GLU A 72 1.36 7.00 8.79
N ARG A 73 1.30 5.66 8.86
CA ARG A 73 1.58 4.91 10.09
C ARG A 73 3.01 4.39 10.19
N GLN A 74 3.62 4.01 9.07
CA GLN A 74 4.97 3.44 9.04
C GLN A 74 6.00 4.36 8.39
N GLY A 75 5.58 5.29 7.52
CA GLY A 75 6.49 6.09 6.71
C GLY A 75 6.99 5.33 5.47
N LEU A 76 7.93 5.93 4.74
CA LEU A 76 8.63 5.23 3.66
C LEU A 76 9.90 4.56 4.20
N PRO A 77 10.32 3.43 3.59
CA PRO A 77 11.50 2.71 4.04
C PRO A 77 12.75 3.60 3.94
N GLY A 78 13.63 3.46 4.94
CA GLY A 78 14.82 4.30 5.07
C GLY A 78 14.54 5.77 5.41
N GLY A 79 13.39 6.09 6.00
CA GLY A 79 13.06 7.43 6.53
C GLY A 79 12.82 8.50 5.46
N LYS A 80 12.55 8.10 4.21
CA LYS A 80 12.32 9.04 3.11
C LYS A 80 11.00 9.80 3.30
N ALA A 81 11.00 11.09 2.98
CA ALA A 81 9.75 11.84 2.88
C ALA A 81 9.01 11.44 1.58
N PRO A 82 7.68 11.27 1.62
CA PRO A 82 6.91 11.02 0.40
C PRO A 82 7.06 12.19 -0.57
N SER A 83 7.36 11.88 -1.84
CA SER A 83 7.52 12.88 -2.92
C SER A 83 6.22 13.61 -3.33
N GLY A 84 5.19 13.54 -2.48
CA GLY A 84 3.84 14.07 -2.67
C GLY A 84 2.76 13.00 -2.52
N MET A 85 1.71 13.30 -1.74
CA MET A 85 0.57 12.39 -1.48
C MET A 85 -0.12 11.86 -2.75
N LEU A 86 -0.09 12.63 -3.84
CA LEU A 86 -0.70 12.29 -5.12
C LEU A 86 0.33 11.90 -6.19
N ALA A 87 1.62 11.82 -5.82
CA ALA A 87 2.66 11.43 -6.76
C ALA A 87 2.30 10.06 -7.35
N ALA A 88 2.18 10.05 -8.67
CA ALA A 88 2.00 8.83 -9.43
C ALA A 88 3.24 7.95 -9.20
N ASN A 89 3.04 6.65 -9.01
CA ASN A 89 4.16 5.72 -9.13
C ASN A 89 4.78 5.89 -10.53
N GLY A 90 6.11 5.82 -10.63
CA GLY A 90 6.88 5.94 -11.89
C GLY A 90 6.65 4.78 -12.86
N GLN A 91 5.56 4.03 -12.70
CA GLN A 91 5.18 2.91 -13.54
C GLN A 91 4.96 3.42 -14.97
N ARG A 92 5.76 2.91 -15.90
CA ARG A 92 5.64 3.22 -17.33
C ARG A 92 4.33 2.64 -17.83
N VAL A 93 3.55 3.48 -18.51
CA VAL A 93 2.26 3.09 -19.10
C VAL A 93 2.40 3.23 -20.60
N THR A 94 2.28 2.12 -21.31
CA THR A 94 2.48 2.04 -22.76
C THR A 94 1.32 2.63 -23.55
N GLN A 95 0.11 2.68 -22.99
CA GLN A 95 -1.09 3.25 -23.63
C GLN A 95 -1.99 3.97 -22.60
N ARG A 96 -2.32 5.24 -22.84
CA ARG A 96 -3.22 6.03 -21.98
C ARG A 96 -4.66 5.89 -22.48
N SER A 97 -5.40 4.92 -21.92
CA SER A 97 -6.83 4.69 -22.19
C SER A 97 -7.73 5.36 -21.12
N ILE A 98 -9.02 5.52 -21.41
CA ILE A 98 -10.03 5.92 -20.40
C ILE A 98 -10.00 5.00 -19.17
N ILE A 99 -9.70 3.71 -19.36
CA ILE A 99 -9.52 2.74 -18.28
C ILE A 99 -8.35 3.13 -17.36
N HIS A 100 -7.26 3.65 -17.95
CA HIS A 100 -6.13 4.16 -17.19
C HIS A 100 -6.52 5.36 -16.32
N ILE A 101 -7.29 6.30 -16.89
CA ILE A 101 -7.79 7.49 -16.18
C ILE A 101 -8.70 7.06 -15.01
N LEU A 102 -9.66 6.16 -15.26
CA LEU A 102 -10.55 5.64 -14.22
C LEU A 102 -9.78 4.93 -13.10
N ARG A 103 -8.76 4.14 -13.46
CA ARG A 103 -7.89 3.48 -12.48
C ARG A 103 -7.15 4.49 -11.61
N ARG A 104 -6.53 5.50 -12.21
CA ARG A 104 -5.80 6.57 -11.49
C ARG A 104 -6.75 7.36 -10.58
N GLY A 105 -7.93 7.71 -11.08
CA GLY A 105 -8.98 8.38 -10.30
C GLY A 105 -9.44 7.54 -9.10
N ALA A 106 -9.57 6.23 -9.27
CA ALA A 106 -9.89 5.32 -8.18
C ALA A 106 -8.81 5.31 -7.08
N ILE A 107 -7.53 5.23 -7.46
CA ILE A 107 -6.42 5.32 -6.48
C ILE A 107 -6.47 6.67 -5.74
N ALA A 108 -6.61 7.78 -6.48
CA ALA A 108 -6.65 9.11 -5.90
C ALA A 108 -7.81 9.28 -4.90
N SER A 109 -9.02 8.80 -5.25
CA SER A 109 -10.16 8.84 -4.32
C SER A 109 -9.93 7.99 -3.07
N GLY A 110 -9.27 6.84 -3.23
CA GLY A 110 -8.86 5.99 -2.12
C GLY A 110 -7.90 6.69 -1.17
N ARG A 111 -6.87 7.35 -1.71
CA ARG A 111 -5.88 8.09 -0.91
C ARG A 111 -6.51 9.24 -0.13
N LEU A 112 -7.41 10.00 -0.76
CA LEU A 112 -8.13 11.09 -0.10
C LEU A 112 -8.95 10.57 1.08
N ARG A 113 -9.70 9.47 0.88
CA ARG A 113 -10.48 8.85 1.95
C ARG A 113 -9.60 8.30 3.07
N GLY A 114 -8.50 7.63 2.72
CA GLY A 114 -7.53 7.12 3.69
C GLY A 114 -6.99 8.24 4.57
N LEU A 115 -6.58 9.36 3.97
CA LEU A 115 -6.06 10.50 4.72
C LEU A 115 -7.10 11.11 5.65
N ALA A 116 -8.33 11.30 5.16
CA ALA A 116 -9.41 11.84 5.98
C ALA A 116 -9.64 10.96 7.22
N ARG A 117 -9.65 9.63 7.04
CA ARG A 117 -9.79 8.67 8.13
C ARG A 117 -8.62 8.74 9.12
N GLU A 118 -7.37 8.71 8.65
CA GLU A 118 -6.20 8.78 9.55
C GLU A 118 -6.17 10.10 10.33
N ARG A 119 -6.54 11.23 9.71
CA ARG A 119 -6.66 12.52 10.39
C ARG A 119 -7.74 12.51 11.45
N SER A 120 -8.94 12.02 11.14
CA SER A 120 -10.03 11.92 12.11
C SER A 120 -9.65 11.03 13.30
N THR A 121 -8.98 9.91 13.06
CA THR A 121 -8.49 9.03 14.13
C THR A 121 -7.41 9.71 14.99
N ARG A 122 -6.52 10.51 14.39
CA ARG A 122 -5.49 11.26 15.13
C ARG A 122 -6.13 12.34 16.02
N LEU A 123 -7.05 13.12 15.48
CA LEU A 123 -7.79 14.14 16.25
C LEU A 123 -8.55 13.53 17.43
N GLY A 124 -9.21 12.39 17.23
CA GLY A 124 -9.92 11.69 18.31
C GLY A 124 -9.02 11.08 19.39
N ARG A 125 -7.71 10.90 19.12
CA ARG A 125 -6.72 10.48 20.13
C ARG A 125 -6.12 11.65 20.90
N GLU A 126 -6.14 12.85 20.32
CA GLU A 126 -5.60 14.07 20.90
C GLU A 126 -6.60 14.83 21.78
N GLU A 127 -7.89 14.47 21.78
CA GLU A 127 -8.83 14.91 22.82
C GLU A 127 -8.69 14.03 24.08
N PRO A 128 -8.07 14.51 25.17
CA PRO A 128 -8.12 13.80 26.44
C PRO A 128 -9.55 13.81 26.98
N SER A 129 -10.00 12.65 27.48
CA SER A 129 -11.20 12.53 28.31
C SER A 129 -11.22 13.64 29.36
N ARG A 130 -12.16 14.58 29.21
CA ARG A 130 -12.52 15.51 30.28
C ARG A 130 -13.43 14.83 31.29
#